data_AF-A0A0C3D6G9-F1
#
_entry.id   AF-A0A0C3D6G9-F1
#
_cell.length_a   1.000
_cell.length_b   1.000
_cell.length_c   1.000
_cell.angle_alpha   90.00
_cell.angle_beta   90.00
_cell.angle_gamma   90.00
#
_symmetry.space_group_name_H-M   'P 1'
#
loop_
_entity.id
_entity.type
_entity.pdbx_description
1 polymer ?
#
loop_
_entity_poly.entity_id
_entity_poly.type
_entity_poly.pdbx_seq_one_letter_code
_entity_poly.pdbx_strand_id
1 'polypeptide(L)'
;MKVLQKSKVPPTSYDFEILFSSGLGIDMLCVFGDAKYPSINDAEDHKDLLDVLTACVPPTVQTNIEDTQPVNCAEDVGESGGDEGEELDIGFDEAIEDEVDSLNCDPTASNQQPVSNTYSPTAPPSGPGVHIEDYILCDKCKWVHKQSVLNKRSSDLETGHLLRGDNFVVGDVFVSLVRTHNKALALAFVRSTHISQGGSACGHIKTATLMSPQDGIKVTGDIMVLRLSITSPIPSPESLWLWTGSYLKAASTVPGMQVKTTHIVSISIAGHLLTVVNPTTATASAHLAPDDQAEVNANNTTWALSTEALETAMAMIWSRVAAHKAPLTGLPLIGHTCNLFPYQTLDGLQQLVCNAGTELLTASKGKLAPGICPVCNEKIESDIRSHMGGHILRAAHQVPETVMNPISEYAHLGKEDGLPLPQDVYDSVALTALKESKFSIPHCPSFTKIQQKENIRPAGVHALKRWSDTCPTPVAATLHAKRGRLSN
;
A
#
# COMPACT_ATOMS: atom_id res chain seq x y z
N MET A 1 -8.42 32.52 -16.27
CA MET A 1 -8.99 33.83 -16.65
C MET A 1 -10.25 34.28 -15.88
N LYS A 2 -10.87 33.48 -14.98
CA LYS A 2 -12.07 33.91 -14.22
C LYS A 2 -11.79 34.78 -12.98
N VAL A 3 -10.55 34.83 -12.50
CA VAL A 3 -10.16 35.59 -11.29
C VAL A 3 -10.11 37.10 -11.55
N LEU A 4 -9.71 37.53 -12.74
CA LEU A 4 -9.59 38.95 -13.09
C LEU A 4 -10.93 39.63 -13.39
N GLN A 5 -11.98 38.87 -13.72
CA GLN A 5 -13.33 39.42 -13.95
C GLN A 5 -13.98 40.02 -12.68
N LYS A 6 -13.43 39.73 -11.49
CA LYS A 6 -13.88 40.33 -10.22
C LYS A 6 -13.06 41.54 -9.80
N SER A 7 -12.02 41.92 -10.54
CA SER A 7 -11.19 43.09 -10.24
C SER A 7 -11.97 44.38 -10.53
N LYS A 8 -11.90 45.35 -9.60
CA LYS A 8 -12.45 46.71 -9.81
C LYS A 8 -11.55 47.59 -10.68
N VAL A 9 -10.41 47.08 -11.13
CA VAL A 9 -9.45 47.85 -11.90
C VAL A 9 -9.89 47.88 -13.37
N PRO A 10 -9.95 49.06 -14.02
CA PRO A 10 -10.41 49.18 -15.39
C PRO A 10 -9.55 48.32 -16.34
N PRO A 11 -10.16 47.64 -17.33
CA PRO A 11 -9.41 46.83 -18.30
C PRO A 11 -8.35 47.64 -19.08
N THR A 12 -8.57 48.94 -19.25
CA THR A 12 -7.63 49.88 -19.89
C THR A 12 -6.41 50.22 -19.03
N SER A 13 -6.41 49.83 -17.76
CA SER A 13 -5.28 50.03 -16.83
C SER A 13 -4.26 48.89 -16.86
N TYR A 14 -4.54 47.81 -17.60
CA TYR A 14 -3.60 46.72 -17.82
C TYR A 14 -3.37 46.54 -19.32
N ASP A 15 -2.38 47.26 -19.85
CA ASP A 15 -1.88 46.98 -21.19
C ASP A 15 -0.85 45.84 -21.10
N PHE A 16 -1.36 44.61 -21.24
CA PHE A 16 -0.55 43.41 -21.18
C PHE A 16 0.44 43.31 -22.34
N GLU A 17 0.13 43.93 -23.50
CA GLU A 17 1.06 44.00 -24.63
C GLU A 17 2.28 44.85 -24.24
N ILE A 18 2.08 45.97 -23.54
CA ILE A 18 3.19 46.79 -23.03
C ILE A 18 3.98 46.07 -21.94
N LEU A 19 3.32 45.37 -21.00
CA LEU A 19 3.98 44.64 -19.91
C LEU A 19 4.81 43.44 -20.39
N PHE A 20 4.45 42.83 -21.52
CA PHE A 20 5.13 41.65 -22.07
C PHE A 20 5.86 41.92 -23.40
N SER A 21 5.94 43.17 -23.83
CA SER A 21 6.77 43.56 -24.97
C SER A 21 8.24 43.22 -24.69
N SER A 22 8.87 42.52 -25.63
CA SER A 22 10.19 41.86 -25.54
C SER A 22 11.40 42.77 -25.23
N GLY A 23 11.19 44.04 -24.86
CA GLY A 23 12.23 45.00 -24.50
C GLY A 23 12.27 45.39 -23.02
N LEU A 24 11.28 45.04 -22.20
CA LEU A 24 11.18 45.52 -20.81
C LEU A 24 11.76 44.57 -19.74
N GLY A 25 12.16 43.35 -20.12
CA GLY A 25 12.97 42.48 -19.24
C GLY A 25 12.33 42.12 -17.90
N ILE A 26 10.99 42.06 -17.81
CA ILE A 26 10.29 41.67 -16.59
C ILE A 26 10.37 40.15 -16.44
N ASP A 27 11.34 39.69 -15.64
CA ASP A 27 11.43 38.30 -15.21
C ASP A 27 10.37 38.02 -14.14
N MET A 28 9.30 37.33 -14.53
CA MET A 28 8.18 36.97 -13.66
C MET A 28 8.57 35.98 -12.54
N LEU A 29 9.81 35.45 -12.55
CA LEU A 29 10.36 34.63 -11.48
C LEU A 29 11.14 35.46 -10.43
N CYS A 30 11.48 36.72 -10.74
CA CYS A 30 12.20 37.65 -9.87
C CYS A 30 11.38 38.92 -9.61
N VAL A 31 10.25 38.78 -8.93
CA VAL A 31 9.28 39.88 -8.66
C VAL A 31 9.92 41.08 -7.93
N PHE A 32 11.06 40.89 -7.26
CA PHE A 32 11.77 41.93 -6.50
C PHE A 32 13.07 42.45 -7.15
N GLY A 33 13.45 41.95 -8.34
CA GLY A 33 14.76 42.25 -8.93
C GLY A 33 15.94 41.59 -8.19
N ASP A 34 17.15 41.73 -8.76
CA ASP A 34 18.43 41.24 -8.21
C ASP A 34 18.58 39.72 -7.98
N ALA A 35 17.90 38.88 -8.77
CA ALA A 35 18.00 37.41 -8.68
C ALA A 35 17.65 36.83 -7.28
N LYS A 36 16.89 37.58 -6.47
CA LYS A 36 16.44 37.16 -5.15
C LYS A 36 15.08 36.49 -5.25
N TYR A 37 15.05 35.19 -5.00
CA TYR A 37 13.84 34.41 -4.86
C TYR A 37 13.25 34.58 -3.45
N PRO A 38 11.92 34.50 -3.27
CA PRO A 38 11.34 34.27 -1.95
C PRO A 38 11.80 32.90 -1.45
N SER A 39 12.82 32.89 -0.60
CA SER A 39 13.34 31.66 -0.03
C SER A 39 12.30 31.09 0.95
N ILE A 40 11.80 29.89 0.64
CA ILE A 40 11.26 28.97 1.64
C ILE A 40 12.48 28.43 2.39
N ASN A 41 13.00 29.20 3.32
CA ASN A 41 14.00 28.78 4.29
C ASN A 41 13.57 29.31 5.65
N ASP A 42 12.64 28.60 6.28
CA ASP A 42 12.40 28.71 7.73
C ASP A 42 13.52 27.96 8.44
N ALA A 43 14.71 28.57 8.44
CA ALA A 43 15.87 28.09 9.18
C ALA A 43 16.33 29.16 10.17
N GLU A 44 15.41 29.78 10.89
CA GLU A 44 15.70 30.61 12.06
C GLU A 44 14.38 30.85 12.84
N ASP A 45 13.90 29.86 13.61
CA ASP A 45 12.96 30.08 14.74
C ASP A 45 12.64 28.82 15.60
N HIS A 46 13.63 27.97 15.89
CA HIS A 46 13.44 26.88 16.87
C HIS A 46 14.65 26.72 17.81
N LYS A 47 14.85 27.68 18.73
CA LYS A 47 15.78 27.51 19.85
C LYS A 47 15.18 27.54 21.26
N ASP A 48 13.89 27.83 21.44
CA ASP A 48 13.34 28.03 22.79
C ASP A 48 12.22 27.06 23.22
N LEU A 49 12.21 25.80 22.74
CA LEU A 49 11.12 24.86 23.04
C LEU A 49 11.55 23.44 23.42
N LEU A 50 12.74 23.29 24.02
CA LEU A 50 13.27 21.99 24.49
C LEU A 50 13.57 21.89 25.99
N ASP A 51 13.26 22.92 26.79
CA ASP A 51 13.60 22.96 28.23
C ASP A 51 12.42 22.74 29.21
N VAL A 52 11.24 22.26 28.76
CA VAL A 52 10.04 22.16 29.63
C VAL A 52 9.44 20.75 29.77
N LEU A 53 10.08 19.68 29.28
CA LEU A 53 9.54 18.31 29.43
C LEU A 53 10.48 17.29 30.11
N THR A 54 11.43 17.78 30.91
CA THR A 54 12.27 16.90 31.74
C THR A 54 12.07 17.21 33.23
N ALA A 55 10.95 16.77 33.81
CA ALA A 55 10.87 16.56 35.27
C ALA A 55 9.64 15.72 35.67
N CYS A 56 9.87 14.85 36.67
CA CYS A 56 8.92 14.13 37.53
C CYS A 56 8.49 12.72 37.08
N VAL A 57 9.16 11.68 37.61
CA VAL A 57 8.64 10.75 38.65
C VAL A 57 9.84 10.06 39.38
N PRO A 58 9.82 9.89 40.72
CA PRO A 58 10.95 9.37 41.53
C PRO A 58 10.98 7.82 41.66
N PRO A 59 12.07 7.23 42.21
CA PRO A 59 12.24 5.79 42.33
C PRO A 59 11.69 5.24 43.66
N THR A 60 11.16 4.01 43.68
CA THR A 60 11.01 3.23 44.91
C THR A 60 11.21 1.73 44.64
N VAL A 61 12.40 1.28 45.05
CA VAL A 61 12.77 0.07 45.82
C VAL A 61 11.95 -1.24 45.67
N GLN A 62 12.75 -2.30 45.46
CA GLN A 62 12.50 -3.74 45.40
C GLN A 62 11.69 -4.34 46.58
N THR A 63 11.05 -5.49 46.33
CA THR A 63 11.12 -6.67 47.21
C THR A 63 10.83 -7.95 46.43
N ASN A 64 11.68 -8.96 46.67
CA ASN A 64 11.53 -10.36 46.26
C ASN A 64 10.26 -11.01 46.86
N ILE A 65 9.78 -12.09 46.25
CA ILE A 65 9.43 -13.37 46.91
C ILE A 65 9.28 -14.48 45.85
N GLU A 66 9.74 -15.66 46.26
CA GLU A 66 9.79 -16.98 45.63
C GLU A 66 8.44 -17.61 45.26
N ASP A 67 8.59 -18.75 44.56
CA ASP A 67 7.70 -19.93 44.50
C ASP A 67 6.50 -19.87 43.56
N THR A 68 6.48 -20.76 42.56
CA THR A 68 5.66 -22.00 42.59
C THR A 68 6.01 -22.91 41.40
N GLN A 69 6.25 -24.18 41.69
CA GLN A 69 6.47 -25.31 40.77
C GLN A 69 5.31 -25.57 39.78
N PRO A 70 5.53 -26.32 38.69
CA PRO A 70 4.51 -27.19 38.13
C PRO A 70 4.79 -28.67 38.40
N VAL A 71 3.69 -29.36 38.66
CA VAL A 71 3.52 -30.74 39.10
C VAL A 71 3.80 -31.75 37.97
N ASN A 72 4.49 -32.83 38.36
CA ASN A 72 4.71 -34.07 37.62
C ASN A 72 3.40 -34.82 37.31
N CYS A 73 3.30 -35.39 36.11
CA CYS A 73 2.53 -36.61 35.85
C CYS A 73 3.47 -37.67 35.24
N ALA A 74 3.49 -38.82 35.90
CA ALA A 74 4.30 -40.00 35.65
C ALA A 74 3.95 -40.67 34.30
N GLU A 75 4.99 -41.12 33.58
CA GLU A 75 5.36 -42.52 33.35
C GLU A 75 4.33 -43.36 32.57
N ASP A 76 4.68 -43.73 31.34
CA ASP A 76 4.55 -45.13 30.92
C ASP A 76 5.70 -45.53 29.99
N VAL A 77 6.09 -46.78 30.15
CA VAL A 77 7.34 -47.45 29.78
C VAL A 77 7.24 -48.08 28.39
N GLY A 78 8.31 -48.01 27.61
CA GLY A 78 8.43 -48.71 26.33
C GLY A 78 9.85 -48.71 25.80
N GLU A 79 10.67 -49.64 26.32
CA GLU A 79 12.01 -49.98 25.85
C GLU A 79 12.04 -50.46 24.38
N SER A 80 13.20 -50.27 23.74
CA SER A 80 13.80 -51.01 22.60
C SER A 80 14.29 -50.01 21.56
N GLY A 81 15.56 -49.92 21.16
CA GLY A 81 16.75 -50.76 21.32
C GLY A 81 17.82 -50.10 20.40
N GLY A 82 19.08 -50.18 20.81
CA GLY A 82 20.18 -49.32 20.37
C GLY A 82 20.48 -49.22 18.87
N ASP A 83 21.13 -48.11 18.54
CA ASP A 83 22.19 -48.08 17.53
C ASP A 83 23.22 -47.02 17.96
N GLU A 84 24.41 -47.49 18.33
CA GLU A 84 25.59 -46.69 18.63
C GLU A 84 26.32 -46.43 17.30
N GLY A 85 26.65 -45.18 16.99
CA GLY A 85 27.40 -44.89 15.78
C GLY A 85 27.74 -43.42 15.56
N GLU A 86 28.72 -42.94 16.34
CA GLU A 86 29.73 -41.94 15.94
C GLU A 86 29.24 -40.60 15.34
N GLU A 87 29.05 -39.65 16.26
CA GLU A 87 29.06 -38.22 16.02
C GLU A 87 30.52 -37.77 15.76
N LEU A 88 30.87 -37.57 14.49
CA LEU A 88 32.09 -36.84 14.12
C LEU A 88 31.72 -35.38 13.78
N ASP A 89 32.14 -34.51 14.68
CA ASP A 89 32.19 -33.06 14.57
C ASP A 89 33.24 -32.68 13.50
N ILE A 90 32.78 -32.43 12.26
CA ILE A 90 33.64 -31.96 11.16
C ILE A 90 33.39 -30.46 11.01
N GLY A 91 34.37 -29.69 11.48
CA GLY A 91 34.42 -28.23 11.33
C GLY A 91 34.42 -27.80 9.87
N PHE A 92 33.72 -26.71 9.59
CA PHE A 92 33.36 -26.19 8.27
C PHE A 92 34.56 -25.69 7.41
N ASP A 93 35.80 -25.89 7.87
CA ASP A 93 37.03 -25.37 7.26
C ASP A 93 37.87 -26.43 6.50
N GLU A 94 37.39 -27.68 6.35
CA GLU A 94 38.16 -28.79 5.74
C GLU A 94 37.45 -29.49 4.56
N ALA A 95 36.77 -28.73 3.69
CA ALA A 95 36.11 -29.27 2.49
C ALA A 95 36.38 -28.47 1.19
N ILE A 96 37.51 -27.76 1.10
CA ILE A 96 37.94 -27.05 -0.12
C ILE A 96 39.44 -27.26 -0.39
N GLU A 97 39.95 -28.50 -0.37
CA GLU A 97 41.31 -28.79 -0.86
C GLU A 97 41.43 -30.09 -1.68
N ASP A 98 40.35 -30.65 -2.21
CA ASP A 98 40.41 -31.96 -2.90
C ASP A 98 39.82 -31.98 -4.32
N GLU A 99 40.09 -30.93 -5.11
CA GLU A 99 39.77 -30.92 -6.54
C GLU A 99 40.77 -30.16 -7.43
N VAL A 100 42.06 -30.23 -7.10
CA VAL A 100 43.14 -29.69 -7.95
C VAL A 100 44.32 -30.67 -8.04
N ASP A 101 44.07 -31.90 -8.50
CA ASP A 101 45.18 -32.82 -8.83
C ASP A 101 44.83 -33.81 -9.96
N SER A 102 44.37 -33.25 -11.09
CA SER A 102 44.27 -34.00 -12.34
C SER A 102 44.41 -33.06 -13.53
N LEU A 103 45.64 -32.75 -13.90
CA LEU A 103 46.12 -32.61 -15.29
C LEU A 103 47.64 -32.38 -15.29
N ASN A 104 48.38 -33.49 -15.22
CA ASN A 104 49.76 -33.58 -15.66
C ASN A 104 49.80 -33.58 -17.20
N CYS A 105 50.35 -32.53 -17.81
CA CYS A 105 50.95 -32.57 -19.14
C CYS A 105 52.20 -31.67 -19.15
N ASP A 106 53.26 -32.23 -19.76
CA ASP A 106 54.68 -31.87 -19.74
C ASP A 106 55.09 -30.40 -20.06
N PRO A 107 56.33 -30.01 -19.71
CA PRO A 107 56.77 -28.62 -19.65
C PRO A 107 57.32 -28.11 -20.98
N THR A 108 56.98 -26.86 -21.32
CA THR A 108 57.85 -26.03 -22.15
C THR A 108 58.15 -24.75 -21.39
N ALA A 109 59.44 -24.54 -21.14
CA ALA A 109 59.98 -23.46 -20.33
C ALA A 109 59.62 -22.08 -20.88
N SER A 110 59.09 -21.23 -20.00
CA SER A 110 59.18 -19.78 -20.11
C SER A 110 59.11 -19.16 -18.71
N ASN A 111 60.23 -18.56 -18.30
CA ASN A 111 60.39 -17.78 -17.08
C ASN A 111 59.42 -16.59 -17.05
N GLN A 112 58.48 -16.55 -16.09
CA GLN A 112 57.94 -15.30 -15.56
C GLN A 112 57.74 -15.39 -14.05
N GLN A 113 58.30 -14.39 -13.34
CA GLN A 113 58.22 -14.22 -11.89
C GLN A 113 56.80 -13.85 -11.44
N PRO A 114 56.32 -14.33 -10.28
CA PRO A 114 55.06 -13.86 -9.70
C PRO A 114 55.27 -12.50 -9.02
N VAL A 115 54.61 -11.47 -9.55
CA VAL A 115 54.52 -10.15 -8.91
C VAL A 115 53.25 -10.14 -8.06
N SER A 116 53.42 -10.20 -6.73
CA SER A 116 52.35 -10.04 -5.77
C SER A 116 51.81 -8.60 -5.80
N ASN A 117 50.74 -8.35 -6.54
CA ASN A 117 50.03 -7.08 -6.53
C ASN A 117 49.03 -7.04 -5.36
N THR A 118 49.51 -6.61 -4.20
CA THR A 118 48.67 -6.21 -3.08
C THR A 118 48.01 -4.87 -3.43
N TYR A 119 46.77 -4.90 -3.96
CA TYR A 119 46.02 -3.68 -4.24
C TYR A 119 45.50 -3.07 -2.94
N SER A 120 46.12 -1.97 -2.51
CA SER A 120 45.58 -1.14 -1.42
C SER A 120 44.23 -0.54 -1.82
N PRO A 121 43.25 -0.42 -0.90
CA PRO A 121 41.95 0.17 -1.20
C PRO A 121 42.11 1.63 -1.64
N THR A 122 41.52 1.99 -2.78
CA THR A 122 41.51 3.37 -3.28
C THR A 122 40.74 4.27 -2.31
N ALA A 123 41.32 5.39 -1.91
CA ALA A 123 40.64 6.38 -1.05
C ALA A 123 39.35 6.92 -1.70
N PRO A 124 38.31 7.25 -0.91
CA PRO A 124 37.08 7.82 -1.44
C PRO A 124 37.31 9.15 -2.15
N PRO A 125 36.49 9.50 -3.16
CA PRO A 125 36.55 10.80 -3.83
C PRO A 125 36.35 11.92 -2.80
N SER A 126 37.19 12.95 -2.87
CA SER A 126 37.13 14.11 -1.99
C SER A 126 37.29 15.40 -2.79
N GLY A 127 36.50 16.43 -2.47
CA GLY A 127 36.59 17.75 -3.08
C GLY A 127 35.37 18.61 -2.76
N PRO A 128 35.42 19.93 -3.02
CA PRO A 128 34.26 20.80 -2.85
C PRO A 128 33.06 20.29 -3.66
N GLY A 129 31.93 20.05 -2.98
CA GLY A 129 30.70 19.53 -3.61
C GLY A 129 30.67 18.02 -3.85
N VAL A 130 31.67 17.26 -3.38
CA VAL A 130 31.68 15.79 -3.42
C VAL A 130 31.17 15.26 -2.08
N HIS A 131 30.00 14.64 -2.09
CA HIS A 131 29.42 13.97 -0.94
C HIS A 131 29.78 12.48 -1.00
N ILE A 132 30.45 11.95 0.03
CA ILE A 132 30.85 10.53 0.06
C ILE A 132 29.64 9.61 0.06
N GLU A 133 28.50 10.07 0.58
CA GLU A 133 27.26 9.31 0.56
C GLU A 133 26.73 9.10 -0.87
N ASP A 134 27.18 9.87 -1.85
CA ASP A 134 26.77 9.73 -3.25
C ASP A 134 27.61 8.73 -4.03
N TYR A 135 28.58 8.06 -3.41
CA TYR A 135 29.44 7.07 -4.06
C TYR A 135 29.32 5.70 -3.41
N ILE A 136 29.49 4.66 -4.22
CA ILE A 136 29.60 3.27 -3.77
C ILE A 136 30.91 2.67 -4.26
N LEU A 137 31.54 1.83 -3.44
CA LEU A 137 32.75 1.10 -3.82
C LEU A 137 32.33 -0.19 -4.53
N CYS A 138 32.69 -0.34 -5.81
CA CYS A 138 32.41 -1.55 -6.58
C CYS A 138 33.58 -2.55 -6.49
N ASP A 139 33.33 -3.82 -6.82
CA ASP A 139 34.21 -5.01 -6.70
C ASP A 139 35.63 -4.87 -7.27
N LYS A 140 35.91 -3.84 -8.06
CA LYS A 140 37.24 -3.50 -8.59
C LYS A 140 37.94 -2.38 -7.80
N CYS A 141 37.56 -2.16 -6.55
CA CYS A 141 38.04 -1.06 -5.68
C CYS A 141 37.91 0.33 -6.32
N LYS A 142 36.88 0.53 -7.16
CA LYS A 142 36.60 1.80 -7.82
C LYS A 142 35.35 2.43 -7.22
N TRP A 143 35.46 3.69 -6.83
CA TRP A 143 34.34 4.50 -6.40
C TRP A 143 33.51 4.93 -7.60
N VAL A 144 32.21 4.66 -7.56
CA VAL A 144 31.27 5.02 -8.62
C VAL A 144 30.16 5.87 -8.01
N HIS A 145 29.90 7.04 -8.61
CA HIS A 145 28.79 7.90 -8.19
C HIS A 145 27.46 7.16 -8.42
N LYS A 146 26.54 7.18 -7.46
CA LYS A 146 25.23 6.51 -7.52
C LYS A 146 24.46 6.89 -8.79
N GLN A 147 24.52 8.16 -9.18
CA GLN A 147 23.91 8.64 -10.43
C GLN A 147 24.62 8.13 -11.71
N SER A 148 25.91 7.82 -11.63
CA SER A 148 26.64 7.14 -12.73
C SER A 148 26.32 5.65 -12.80
N VAL A 149 25.91 5.00 -11.71
CA VAL A 149 25.37 3.63 -11.75
C VAL A 149 24.01 3.62 -12.45
N LEU A 150 23.20 4.65 -12.22
CA LEU A 150 21.92 4.85 -12.91
C LEU A 150 22.08 5.28 -14.39
N ASN A 151 23.18 5.95 -14.73
CA ASN A 151 23.44 6.49 -16.09
C ASN A 151 24.50 5.72 -16.88
N LYS A 152 25.15 4.68 -16.31
CA LYS A 152 26.13 3.88 -17.05
C LYS A 152 25.40 3.11 -18.14
N ARG A 153 25.45 3.65 -19.35
CA ARG A 153 25.21 2.93 -20.59
C ARG A 153 26.05 1.66 -20.54
N SER A 154 25.35 0.53 -20.55
CA SER A 154 25.85 -0.82 -20.80
C SER A 154 26.36 -0.92 -22.26
N SER A 155 27.38 -0.15 -22.62
CA SER A 155 27.96 -0.21 -23.98
C SER A 155 29.04 -1.28 -24.14
N ASP A 156 29.49 -1.91 -23.06
CA ASP A 156 30.42 -3.06 -23.07
C ASP A 156 29.79 -4.36 -22.52
N LEU A 157 28.50 -4.34 -22.16
CA LEU A 157 27.73 -5.56 -21.93
C LEU A 157 26.94 -5.79 -23.21
N GLU A 158 27.35 -6.80 -23.99
CA GLU A 158 26.47 -7.39 -24.99
C GLU A 158 25.09 -7.60 -24.34
N THR A 159 24.12 -6.94 -24.94
CA THR A 159 22.69 -6.99 -24.66
C THR A 159 22.22 -8.42 -24.45
N GLY A 160 21.91 -8.80 -23.21
CA GLY A 160 21.25 -10.09 -22.96
C GLY A 160 20.91 -10.40 -21.51
N HIS A 161 21.70 -9.97 -20.52
CA HIS A 161 21.49 -10.41 -19.15
C HIS A 161 21.88 -9.37 -18.08
N LEU A 162 21.14 -8.26 -18.00
CA LEU A 162 21.24 -7.33 -16.85
C LEU A 162 20.79 -7.98 -15.53
N LEU A 163 20.08 -9.10 -15.59
CA LEU A 163 19.54 -9.84 -14.44
C LEU A 163 20.28 -11.16 -14.17
N ARG A 164 21.56 -11.27 -14.53
CA ARG A 164 22.35 -12.52 -14.37
C ARG A 164 22.86 -12.80 -12.96
N GLY A 165 22.48 -12.00 -11.97
CA GLY A 165 22.81 -12.25 -10.58
C GLY A 165 21.66 -12.94 -9.86
N ASP A 166 21.97 -13.74 -8.85
CA ASP A 166 20.97 -14.27 -7.90
C ASP A 166 20.36 -13.17 -7.01
N ASN A 167 20.50 -11.91 -7.39
CA ASN A 167 20.08 -10.74 -6.63
C ASN A 167 19.06 -9.93 -7.42
N PHE A 168 17.99 -9.55 -6.75
CA PHE A 168 17.03 -8.55 -7.15
C PHE A 168 17.39 -7.21 -6.49
N VAL A 169 17.50 -6.14 -7.27
CA VAL A 169 17.93 -4.82 -6.80
C VAL A 169 16.84 -3.75 -6.99
N VAL A 170 16.94 -2.65 -6.26
CA VAL A 170 16.08 -1.48 -6.51
C VAL A 170 16.30 -0.97 -7.94
N GLY A 171 15.22 -0.78 -8.69
CA GLY A 171 15.24 -0.41 -10.10
C GLY A 171 14.92 -1.57 -11.05
N ASP A 172 15.01 -2.82 -10.57
CA ASP A 172 14.61 -4.00 -11.34
C ASP A 172 13.11 -4.03 -11.59
N VAL A 173 12.73 -4.79 -12.61
CA VAL A 173 11.36 -4.89 -13.06
C VAL A 173 10.75 -6.21 -12.62
N PHE A 174 9.51 -6.14 -12.15
CA PHE A 174 8.74 -7.30 -11.77
C PHE A 174 7.30 -7.16 -12.25
N VAL A 175 6.59 -8.29 -12.27
CA VAL A 175 5.14 -8.32 -12.44
C VAL A 175 4.47 -8.85 -11.19
N SER A 176 3.25 -8.38 -10.95
CA SER A 176 2.44 -8.80 -9.81
C SER A 176 0.95 -8.71 -10.15
N LEU A 177 0.12 -9.48 -9.45
CA LEU A 177 -1.34 -9.33 -9.52
C LEU A 177 -1.82 -8.19 -8.61
N VAL A 178 -2.70 -7.35 -9.14
CA VAL A 178 -3.32 -6.23 -8.43
C VAL A 178 -4.82 -6.24 -8.65
N ARG A 179 -5.56 -5.78 -7.64
CA ARG A 179 -7.00 -5.59 -7.73
C ARG A 179 -7.31 -4.25 -8.38
N THR A 180 -8.33 -4.24 -9.22
CA THR A 180 -8.89 -3.02 -9.80
C THR A 180 -10.16 -2.61 -9.06
N HIS A 181 -10.55 -1.35 -9.21
CA HIS A 181 -11.84 -0.82 -8.75
C HIS A 181 -13.04 -1.63 -9.30
N ASN A 182 -12.92 -2.18 -10.52
CA ASN A 182 -13.92 -3.03 -11.16
C ASN A 182 -13.91 -4.49 -10.67
N LYS A 183 -13.22 -4.77 -9.55
CA LYS A 183 -13.11 -6.12 -8.97
C LYS A 183 -12.46 -7.14 -9.91
N ALA A 184 -11.71 -6.68 -10.90
CA ALA A 184 -10.86 -7.55 -11.70
C ALA A 184 -9.50 -7.72 -11.01
N LEU A 185 -8.89 -8.89 -11.23
CA LEU A 185 -7.50 -9.14 -10.86
C LEU A 185 -6.64 -9.04 -12.12
N ALA A 186 -5.79 -8.04 -12.20
CA ALA A 186 -5.00 -7.73 -13.39
C ALA A 186 -3.50 -7.82 -13.09
N LEU A 187 -2.72 -8.14 -14.12
CA LEU A 187 -1.26 -8.12 -14.05
C LEU A 187 -0.77 -6.67 -14.15
N ALA A 188 0.06 -6.24 -13.21
CA ALA A 188 0.78 -4.97 -13.25
C ALA A 188 2.25 -5.21 -13.59
N PHE A 189 2.80 -4.39 -14.48
CA PHE A 189 4.23 -4.33 -14.79
C PHE A 189 4.85 -3.17 -14.01
N VAL A 190 5.84 -3.46 -13.17
CA VAL A 190 6.23 -2.58 -12.08
C VAL A 190 7.74 -2.43 -12.01
N ARG A 191 8.21 -1.19 -11.91
CA ARG A 191 9.61 -0.89 -11.62
C ARG A 191 9.80 -0.73 -10.12
N SER A 192 10.67 -1.54 -9.52
CA SER A 192 11.00 -1.49 -8.10
C SER A 192 11.60 -0.14 -7.73
N THR A 193 11.08 0.48 -6.68
CA THR A 193 11.59 1.73 -6.11
C THR A 193 12.10 1.56 -4.69
N HIS A 194 11.67 0.51 -3.99
CA HIS A 194 12.07 0.24 -2.63
C HIS A 194 11.89 -1.24 -2.28
N ILE A 195 12.85 -1.81 -1.55
CA ILE A 195 12.80 -3.17 -1.02
C ILE A 195 12.93 -3.06 0.50
N SER A 196 12.12 -3.79 1.26
CA SER A 196 12.34 -3.97 2.69
C SER A 196 12.21 -5.42 3.14
N GLN A 197 12.98 -5.77 4.17
CA GLN A 197 12.97 -7.06 4.84
C GLN A 197 12.81 -6.81 6.34
N GLY A 198 11.77 -7.39 6.96
CA GLY A 198 11.50 -7.17 8.39
C GLY A 198 11.23 -5.71 8.78
N GLY A 199 10.83 -4.87 7.82
CA GLY A 199 10.63 -3.42 8.01
C GLY A 199 11.86 -2.55 7.75
N SER A 200 13.05 -3.15 7.63
CA SER A 200 14.28 -2.44 7.28
C SER A 200 14.44 -2.30 5.76
N ALA A 201 14.85 -1.13 5.27
CA ALA A 201 15.11 -0.91 3.86
C ALA A 201 16.38 -1.64 3.40
N CYS A 202 16.33 -2.26 2.22
CA CYS A 202 17.44 -2.99 1.62
C CYS A 202 17.67 -2.50 0.18
N GLY A 203 18.92 -2.41 -0.26
CA GLY A 203 19.25 -2.04 -1.65
C GLY A 203 19.14 -3.20 -2.64
N HIS A 204 19.30 -4.43 -2.14
CA HIS A 204 19.23 -5.66 -2.91
C HIS A 204 18.78 -6.83 -2.02
N ILE A 205 18.32 -7.91 -2.64
CA ILE A 205 17.94 -9.15 -1.96
C ILE A 205 18.16 -10.34 -2.88
N LYS A 206 18.53 -11.51 -2.34
CA LYS A 206 18.65 -12.71 -3.15
C LYS A 206 17.28 -13.11 -3.72
N THR A 207 17.20 -13.46 -4.99
CA THR A 207 15.95 -13.85 -5.67
C THR A 207 15.30 -15.08 -5.02
N ALA A 208 16.10 -16.02 -4.52
CA ALA A 208 15.59 -17.17 -3.76
C ALA A 208 14.88 -16.73 -2.47
N THR A 209 15.50 -15.81 -1.71
CA THR A 209 14.91 -15.24 -0.49
C THR A 209 13.67 -14.41 -0.83
N LEU A 210 13.70 -13.62 -1.91
CA LEU A 210 12.57 -12.83 -2.39
C LEU A 210 11.29 -13.67 -2.57
N MET A 211 11.45 -14.90 -3.05
CA MET A 211 10.33 -15.82 -3.31
C MET A 211 9.82 -16.56 -2.06
N SER A 212 10.50 -16.44 -0.93
CA SER A 212 10.11 -17.13 0.30
C SER A 212 9.06 -16.32 1.08
N PRO A 213 7.93 -16.95 1.48
CA PRO A 213 6.87 -16.26 2.21
C PRO A 213 7.25 -15.91 3.66
N GLN A 214 8.28 -16.56 4.23
CA GLN A 214 8.65 -16.40 5.64
C GLN A 214 9.53 -15.19 5.92
N ASP A 215 10.20 -14.66 4.90
CA ASP A 215 11.22 -13.62 5.08
C ASP A 215 10.64 -12.20 5.26
N GLY A 216 9.30 -12.07 5.24
CA GLY A 216 8.63 -10.79 5.46
C GLY A 216 9.04 -9.70 4.45
N ILE A 217 9.45 -10.11 3.25
CA ILE A 217 9.97 -9.20 2.24
C ILE A 217 8.82 -8.46 1.58
N LYS A 218 8.99 -7.16 1.44
CA LYS A 218 8.04 -6.26 0.80
C LYS A 218 8.76 -5.45 -0.27
N VAL A 219 8.21 -5.47 -1.47
CA VAL A 219 8.73 -4.71 -2.61
C VAL A 219 7.70 -3.66 -2.99
N THR A 220 8.15 -2.42 -3.07
CA THR A 220 7.36 -1.28 -3.55
C THR A 220 7.88 -0.87 -4.92
N GLY A 221 6.96 -0.49 -5.80
CA GLY A 221 7.35 -0.01 -7.12
C GLY A 221 6.23 0.73 -7.83
N ASP A 222 6.60 1.39 -8.92
CA ASP A 222 5.72 2.22 -9.73
C ASP A 222 5.19 1.43 -10.93
N ILE A 223 3.88 1.49 -11.14
CA ILE A 223 3.25 0.79 -12.26
C ILE A 223 3.62 1.50 -13.56
N MET A 224 4.14 0.74 -14.51
CA MET A 224 4.54 1.22 -15.83
C MET A 224 3.36 1.10 -16.81
N VAL A 225 3.28 1.99 -17.80
CA VAL A 225 2.25 1.93 -18.84
C VAL A 225 2.75 1.09 -20.01
N LEU A 226 2.01 0.02 -20.34
CA LEU A 226 2.32 -0.84 -21.48
C LEU A 226 1.33 -0.62 -22.63
N ARG A 227 1.83 -0.76 -23.85
CA ARG A 227 1.05 -0.76 -25.10
C ARG A 227 1.37 -1.99 -25.93
N LEU A 228 0.34 -2.56 -26.55
CA LEU A 228 0.52 -3.63 -27.52
C LEU A 228 1.14 -3.06 -28.81
N SER A 229 2.11 -3.76 -29.38
CA SER A 229 2.73 -3.37 -30.64
C SER A 229 1.74 -3.32 -31.79
N ILE A 230 1.84 -2.29 -32.63
CA ILE A 230 0.94 -2.07 -33.78
C ILE A 230 1.42 -2.76 -35.07
N THR A 231 2.52 -3.53 -35.04
CA THR A 231 3.21 -4.00 -36.26
C THR A 231 2.41 -4.99 -37.10
N SER A 232 1.35 -5.60 -36.56
CA SER A 232 0.43 -6.44 -37.32
C SER A 232 -1.02 -6.20 -36.88
N PRO A 233 -1.96 -5.96 -37.80
CA PRO A 233 -3.39 -5.86 -37.49
C PRO A 233 -3.99 -7.19 -37.03
N ILE A 234 -3.29 -8.31 -37.27
CA ILE A 234 -3.70 -9.62 -36.82
C ILE A 234 -2.87 -9.95 -35.57
N PRO A 235 -3.52 -10.28 -34.43
CA PRO A 235 -2.82 -10.73 -33.23
C PRO A 235 -2.02 -12.00 -33.57
N SER A 236 -0.70 -11.85 -33.58
CA SER A 236 0.25 -12.95 -33.70
C SER A 236 0.62 -13.42 -32.29
N PRO A 237 0.97 -14.69 -32.07
CA PRO A 237 1.62 -15.11 -30.82
C PRO A 237 2.88 -14.27 -30.50
N GLU A 238 3.46 -13.62 -31.51
CA GLU A 238 4.59 -12.69 -31.39
C GLU A 238 4.18 -11.27 -30.95
N SER A 239 2.94 -11.08 -30.49
CA SER A 239 2.49 -9.80 -29.95
C SER A 239 3.35 -9.36 -28.77
N LEU A 240 4.03 -8.23 -28.95
CA LEU A 240 4.90 -7.60 -27.95
C LEU A 240 4.16 -6.49 -27.20
N TRP A 241 4.36 -6.46 -25.89
CA TRP A 241 3.96 -5.37 -25.01
C TRP A 241 5.15 -4.48 -24.73
N LEU A 242 5.03 -3.20 -25.07
CA LEU A 242 6.09 -2.22 -24.95
C LEU A 242 5.77 -1.22 -23.86
N TRP A 243 6.79 -0.85 -23.09
CA TRP A 243 6.71 0.29 -22.21
C TRP A 243 6.70 1.60 -23.02
N THR A 244 5.79 2.51 -22.69
CA THR A 244 5.65 3.82 -23.36
C THR A 244 6.62 4.88 -22.84
N GLY A 245 7.53 4.52 -21.94
CA GLY A 245 8.36 5.49 -21.20
C GLY A 245 7.63 6.16 -20.03
N SER A 246 6.32 5.94 -19.88
CA SER A 246 5.49 6.57 -18.85
C SER A 246 5.09 5.63 -17.71
N TYR A 247 4.75 6.23 -16.57
CA TYR A 247 4.17 5.54 -15.41
C TYR A 247 2.68 5.81 -15.31
N LEU A 248 1.95 4.87 -14.70
CA LEU A 248 0.52 4.99 -14.47
C LEU A 248 0.29 6.17 -13.52
N LYS A 249 -0.54 7.10 -13.96
CA LYS A 249 -0.85 8.34 -13.25
C LYS A 249 -2.32 8.32 -12.80
N ALA A 250 -2.60 8.69 -11.56
CA ALA A 250 -3.94 8.83 -11.03
C ALA A 250 -4.15 10.21 -10.41
N ALA A 251 -5.35 10.76 -10.61
CA ALA A 251 -5.74 11.99 -9.93
C ALA A 251 -6.10 11.69 -8.47
N SER A 252 -5.46 12.40 -7.54
CA SER A 252 -5.76 12.39 -6.12
C SER A 252 -6.24 13.77 -5.69
N THR A 253 -7.24 13.82 -4.80
CA THR A 253 -7.65 15.06 -4.14
C THR A 253 -6.74 15.32 -2.96
N VAL A 254 -6.14 16.51 -2.90
CA VAL A 254 -5.38 16.93 -1.71
C VAL A 254 -6.38 17.15 -0.57
N PRO A 255 -6.21 16.50 0.61
CA PRO A 255 -7.11 16.67 1.74
C PRO A 255 -7.32 18.15 2.07
N GLY A 256 -8.58 18.59 2.18
CA GLY A 256 -8.94 19.98 2.47
C GLY A 256 -8.94 20.93 1.27
N MET A 257 -8.55 20.49 0.07
CA MET A 257 -8.56 21.30 -1.15
C MET A 257 -9.45 20.70 -2.24
N GLN A 258 -10.10 21.55 -3.05
CA GLN A 258 -10.79 21.10 -4.27
C GLN A 258 -9.82 20.85 -5.45
N VAL A 259 -8.52 21.00 -5.23
CA VAL A 259 -7.49 20.80 -6.25
C VAL A 259 -7.20 19.30 -6.38
N LYS A 260 -7.23 18.81 -7.63
CA LYS A 260 -6.79 17.46 -7.97
C LYS A 260 -5.35 17.52 -8.47
N THR A 261 -4.48 16.74 -7.87
CA THR A 261 -3.09 16.58 -8.27
C THR A 261 -2.91 15.20 -8.89
N THR A 262 -2.02 15.10 -9.88
CA THR A 262 -1.72 13.83 -10.55
C THR A 262 -0.50 13.20 -9.90
N HIS A 263 -0.65 11.96 -9.43
CA HIS A 263 0.43 11.19 -8.79
C HIS A 263 0.71 9.91 -9.54
N ILE A 264 1.96 9.44 -9.49
CA ILE A 264 2.33 8.11 -9.95
C ILE A 264 1.67 7.07 -9.03
N VAL A 265 1.12 6.02 -9.63
CA VAL A 265 0.51 4.91 -8.90
C VAL A 265 1.61 3.92 -8.51
N SER A 266 1.95 3.93 -7.23
CA SER A 266 2.86 2.96 -6.62
C SER A 266 2.07 1.86 -5.92
N ILE A 267 2.59 0.64 -5.97
CA ILE A 267 2.05 -0.50 -5.21
C ILE A 267 3.12 -1.08 -4.30
N SER A 268 2.68 -1.80 -3.28
CA SER A 268 3.58 -2.53 -2.39
C SER A 268 3.06 -3.94 -2.16
N ILE A 269 3.90 -4.93 -2.48
CA ILE A 269 3.55 -6.36 -2.57
C ILE A 269 4.55 -7.19 -1.76
N ALA A 270 4.09 -8.31 -1.19
CA ALA A 270 4.99 -9.31 -0.63
C ALA A 270 5.86 -9.94 -1.73
N GLY A 271 7.15 -10.19 -1.43
CA GLY A 271 8.13 -10.72 -2.39
C GLY A 271 7.71 -12.05 -3.03
N HIS A 272 7.10 -12.95 -2.26
CA HIS A 272 6.65 -14.25 -2.78
C HIS A 272 5.44 -14.17 -3.75
N LEU A 273 4.81 -12.99 -3.89
CA LEU A 273 3.65 -12.75 -4.76
C LEU A 273 4.00 -11.96 -6.03
N LEU A 274 5.29 -11.71 -6.30
CA LEU A 274 5.75 -11.13 -7.56
C LEU A 274 6.54 -12.16 -8.38
N THR A 275 6.79 -11.83 -9.65
CA THR A 275 7.73 -12.55 -10.50
C THR A 275 8.67 -11.54 -11.16
N VAL A 276 9.97 -11.76 -11.00
CA VAL A 276 11.00 -10.97 -11.69
C VAL A 276 10.93 -11.28 -13.18
N VAL A 277 11.01 -10.25 -14.02
CA VAL A 277 10.89 -10.37 -15.46
C VAL A 277 12.07 -9.70 -16.14
N ASN A 278 12.53 -10.33 -17.23
CA ASN A 278 13.67 -9.86 -18.01
C ASN A 278 13.14 -9.28 -19.33
N PRO A 279 12.81 -7.98 -19.40
CA PRO A 279 12.36 -7.40 -20.66
C PRO A 279 13.49 -7.40 -21.70
N THR A 280 13.10 -7.54 -22.96
CA THR A 280 13.98 -7.32 -24.10
C THR A 280 14.00 -5.83 -24.46
N THR A 281 15.08 -5.36 -25.09
CA THR A 281 15.13 -4.00 -25.62
C THR A 281 14.57 -3.96 -27.04
N ALA A 282 13.71 -2.99 -27.33
CA ALA A 282 13.12 -2.77 -28.65
C ALA A 282 13.21 -1.29 -29.08
N THR A 283 13.13 -1.04 -30.39
CA THR A 283 13.09 0.32 -30.94
C THR A 283 11.67 0.87 -30.86
N ALA A 284 11.44 1.90 -30.05
CA ALA A 284 10.09 2.38 -29.75
C ALA A 284 9.34 2.85 -31.00
N SER A 285 9.98 3.62 -31.88
CA SER A 285 9.37 4.12 -33.12
C SER A 285 8.97 3.04 -34.12
N ALA A 286 9.49 1.82 -33.99
CA ALA A 286 9.11 0.70 -34.83
C ALA A 286 7.79 0.04 -34.37
N HIS A 287 7.37 0.29 -33.13
CA HIS A 287 6.32 -0.48 -32.47
C HIS A 287 5.22 0.36 -31.80
N LEU A 288 5.49 1.63 -31.47
CA LEU A 288 4.57 2.54 -30.81
C LEU A 288 4.07 3.63 -31.77
N ALA A 289 2.82 4.06 -31.60
CA ALA A 289 2.31 5.24 -32.29
C ALA A 289 3.06 6.51 -31.83
N PRO A 290 3.14 7.58 -32.65
CA PRO A 290 3.84 8.81 -32.28
C PRO A 290 3.37 9.42 -30.95
N ASP A 291 2.06 9.36 -30.67
CA ASP A 291 1.48 9.89 -29.42
C ASP A 291 1.98 9.13 -28.17
N ASP A 292 2.23 7.83 -28.30
CA ASP A 292 2.75 6.99 -27.21
C ASP A 292 4.29 7.07 -27.07
N GLN A 293 4.98 7.77 -27.99
CA GLN A 293 6.43 7.97 -27.95
C GLN A 293 6.85 9.22 -27.16
N ALA A 294 5.90 10.06 -26.73
CA ALA A 294 6.19 11.35 -26.11
C ALA A 294 7.01 11.27 -24.81
N GLU A 295 6.88 10.16 -24.05
CA GLU A 295 7.64 9.93 -22.80
C GLU A 295 8.79 8.93 -22.98
N VAL A 296 9.06 8.44 -24.20
CA VAL A 296 10.18 7.54 -24.48
C VAL A 296 11.50 8.33 -24.42
N ASN A 297 12.57 7.65 -23.99
CA ASN A 297 13.90 8.28 -23.93
C ASN A 297 14.41 8.75 -25.31
N ALA A 298 15.34 9.70 -25.29
CA ALA A 298 15.94 10.29 -26.49
C ALA A 298 16.66 9.29 -27.41
N ASN A 299 17.00 8.09 -26.93
CA ASN A 299 17.62 7.05 -27.73
C ASN A 299 16.61 6.21 -28.51
N ASN A 300 15.30 6.48 -28.38
CA ASN A 300 14.24 5.72 -29.05
C ASN A 300 14.28 4.20 -28.73
N THR A 301 14.73 3.87 -27.52
CA THR A 301 14.80 2.49 -27.02
C THR A 301 13.78 2.30 -25.91
N THR A 302 13.12 1.15 -25.86
CA THR A 302 12.19 0.82 -24.78
C THR A 302 12.27 -0.67 -24.42
N TRP A 303 11.55 -1.06 -23.39
CA TRP A 303 11.40 -2.44 -22.95
C TRP A 303 10.20 -3.10 -23.61
N ALA A 304 10.37 -4.37 -23.99
CA ALA A 304 9.36 -5.19 -24.62
C ALA A 304 9.28 -6.58 -23.98
N LEU A 305 8.06 -7.10 -23.83
CA LEU A 305 7.78 -8.47 -23.38
C LEU A 305 6.80 -9.15 -24.32
N SER A 306 6.97 -10.44 -24.56
CA SER A 306 5.98 -11.21 -25.30
C SER A 306 4.72 -11.44 -24.46
N THR A 307 3.59 -11.59 -25.15
CA THR A 307 2.32 -11.95 -24.50
C THR A 307 2.44 -13.28 -23.75
N GLU A 308 3.09 -14.28 -24.34
CA GLU A 308 3.35 -15.58 -23.71
C GLU A 308 4.13 -15.47 -22.39
N ALA A 309 5.14 -14.60 -22.33
CA ALA A 309 5.92 -14.39 -21.10
C ALA A 309 5.07 -13.78 -19.98
N LEU A 310 4.20 -12.81 -20.31
CA LEU A 310 3.29 -12.19 -19.35
C LEU A 310 2.20 -13.15 -18.87
N GLU A 311 1.64 -13.96 -19.76
CA GLU A 311 0.67 -15.00 -19.40
C GLU A 311 1.29 -16.07 -18.51
N THR A 312 2.50 -16.51 -18.81
CA THR A 312 3.27 -17.46 -17.98
C THR A 312 3.53 -16.87 -16.60
N ALA A 313 4.00 -15.62 -16.52
CA ALA A 313 4.25 -14.96 -15.25
C ALA A 313 2.96 -14.78 -14.43
N MET A 314 1.85 -14.44 -15.08
CA MET A 314 0.52 -14.35 -14.45
C MET A 314 0.07 -15.71 -13.89
N ALA A 315 0.22 -16.79 -14.65
CA ALA A 315 -0.11 -18.13 -14.19
C ALA A 315 0.77 -18.56 -12.99
N MET A 316 2.06 -18.27 -13.01
CA MET A 316 2.98 -18.53 -11.90
C MET A 316 2.58 -17.79 -10.63
N ILE A 317 2.29 -16.48 -10.74
CA ILE A 317 1.85 -15.68 -9.58
C ILE A 317 0.52 -16.21 -9.04
N TRP A 318 -0.43 -16.51 -9.92
CA TRP A 318 -1.72 -17.08 -9.51
C TRP A 318 -1.57 -18.42 -8.79
N SER A 319 -0.70 -19.29 -9.30
CA SER A 319 -0.38 -20.56 -8.64
C SER A 319 0.19 -20.36 -7.24
N ARG A 320 1.05 -19.35 -7.02
CA ARG A 320 1.58 -19.02 -5.69
C ARG A 320 0.50 -18.46 -4.76
N VAL A 321 -0.38 -17.58 -5.26
CA VAL A 321 -1.53 -17.07 -4.49
C VAL A 321 -2.40 -18.23 -4.01
N ALA A 322 -2.70 -19.19 -4.88
CA ALA A 322 -3.49 -20.38 -4.54
C ALA A 322 -2.76 -21.30 -3.55
N ALA A 323 -1.48 -21.61 -3.81
CA ALA A 323 -0.68 -22.51 -2.98
C ALA A 323 -0.49 -21.99 -1.55
N HIS A 324 -0.22 -20.68 -1.40
CA HIS A 324 -0.05 -20.05 -0.10
C HIS A 324 -1.36 -19.58 0.55
N LYS A 325 -2.50 -19.84 -0.10
CA LYS A 325 -3.83 -19.35 0.33
C LYS A 325 -3.80 -17.85 0.66
N ALA A 326 -3.04 -17.08 -0.14
CA ALA A 326 -2.86 -15.66 0.11
C ALA A 326 -4.22 -14.96 -0.01
N PRO A 327 -4.64 -14.14 0.98
CA PRO A 327 -5.93 -13.49 0.94
C PRO A 327 -5.96 -12.52 -0.25
N LEU A 328 -6.97 -12.66 -1.12
CA LEU A 328 -7.14 -11.74 -2.26
C LEU A 328 -7.30 -10.29 -1.80
N THR A 329 -7.81 -10.07 -0.58
CA THR A 329 -7.89 -8.75 0.05
C THR A 329 -6.53 -8.15 0.42
N GLY A 330 -5.49 -8.98 0.54
CA GLY A 330 -4.10 -8.56 0.75
C GLY A 330 -3.39 -8.10 -0.53
N LEU A 331 -3.94 -8.38 -1.72
CA LEU A 331 -3.38 -7.87 -2.97
C LEU A 331 -3.62 -6.36 -3.09
N PRO A 332 -2.64 -5.58 -3.62
CA PRO A 332 -2.78 -4.13 -3.78
C PRO A 332 -4.05 -3.77 -4.55
N LEU A 333 -4.76 -2.74 -4.09
CA LEU A 333 -5.95 -2.21 -4.77
C LEU A 333 -5.61 -0.90 -5.47
N ILE A 334 -5.81 -0.85 -6.79
CA ILE A 334 -5.81 0.38 -7.54
C ILE A 334 -7.20 1.01 -7.39
N GLY A 335 -7.31 1.92 -6.42
CA GLY A 335 -8.58 2.51 -5.98
C GLY A 335 -9.23 3.47 -6.98
N HIS A 336 -8.50 3.90 -8.00
CA HIS A 336 -8.98 4.88 -8.97
C HIS A 336 -9.31 4.21 -10.31
N THR A 337 -10.36 4.71 -10.97
CA THR A 337 -10.64 4.41 -12.38
C THR A 337 -9.51 5.00 -13.22
N CYS A 338 -8.74 4.16 -13.90
CA CYS A 338 -7.70 4.61 -14.81
C CYS A 338 -7.96 4.04 -16.20
N ASN A 339 -8.03 4.89 -17.23
CA ASN A 339 -8.35 4.42 -18.58
C ASN A 339 -7.21 3.60 -19.21
N LEU A 340 -6.02 3.67 -18.62
CA LEU A 340 -4.82 2.95 -19.06
C LEU A 340 -4.60 1.63 -18.31
N PHE A 341 -5.42 1.32 -17.30
CA PHE A 341 -5.27 0.09 -16.50
C PHE A 341 -6.63 -0.51 -16.10
N PRO A 342 -6.88 -1.82 -16.28
CA PRO A 342 -5.95 -2.85 -16.78
C PRO A 342 -5.51 -2.59 -18.22
N TYR A 343 -4.37 -3.15 -18.62
CA TYR A 343 -3.83 -2.95 -19.96
C TYR A 343 -4.83 -3.45 -21.01
N GLN A 344 -4.98 -2.72 -22.12
CA GLN A 344 -6.00 -3.00 -23.14
C GLN A 344 -5.35 -3.14 -24.51
N THR A 345 -5.96 -3.94 -25.37
CA THR A 345 -5.65 -3.94 -26.81
C THR A 345 -6.13 -2.66 -27.48
N LEU A 346 -5.74 -2.48 -28.73
CA LEU A 346 -6.27 -1.42 -29.60
C LEU A 346 -7.81 -1.49 -29.73
N ASP A 347 -8.38 -2.69 -29.65
CA ASP A 347 -9.84 -2.92 -29.70
C ASP A 347 -10.54 -2.60 -28.37
N GLY A 348 -9.80 -2.15 -27.34
CA GLY A 348 -10.32 -1.86 -26.00
C GLY A 348 -10.63 -3.10 -25.16
N LEU A 349 -10.27 -4.29 -25.63
CA LEU A 349 -10.42 -5.51 -24.85
C LEU A 349 -9.36 -5.52 -23.75
N GLN A 350 -9.80 -5.72 -22.50
CA GLN A 350 -8.89 -5.83 -21.35
C GLN A 350 -8.05 -7.09 -21.51
N GLN A 351 -6.75 -6.90 -21.67
CA GLN A 351 -5.77 -7.98 -21.70
C GLN A 351 -4.99 -8.00 -20.38
N LEU A 352 -4.37 -9.14 -20.10
CA LEU A 352 -3.60 -9.38 -18.87
C LEU A 352 -4.46 -9.35 -17.60
N VAL A 353 -5.70 -9.83 -17.71
CA VAL A 353 -6.60 -10.09 -16.58
C VAL A 353 -6.53 -11.57 -16.20
N CYS A 354 -6.31 -11.86 -14.93
CA CYS A 354 -6.37 -13.20 -14.39
C CYS A 354 -7.84 -13.60 -14.19
N ASN A 355 -8.42 -14.32 -15.16
CA ASN A 355 -9.83 -14.71 -15.14
C ASN A 355 -10.18 -15.56 -13.91
N ALA A 356 -9.40 -16.60 -13.63
CA ALA A 356 -9.60 -17.46 -12.46
C ALA A 356 -9.57 -16.66 -11.14
N GLY A 357 -8.62 -15.74 -11.00
CA GLY A 357 -8.53 -14.88 -9.83
C GLY A 357 -9.65 -13.84 -9.74
N THR A 358 -10.13 -13.34 -10.87
CA THR A 358 -11.26 -12.41 -10.96
C THR A 358 -12.57 -13.10 -10.58
N GLU A 359 -12.80 -14.32 -11.06
CA GLU A 359 -13.94 -15.15 -10.68
C GLU A 359 -13.94 -15.43 -9.18
N LEU A 360 -12.79 -15.84 -8.63
CA LEU A 360 -12.65 -16.10 -7.19
C LEU A 360 -12.86 -14.83 -6.36
N LEU A 361 -12.30 -13.69 -6.78
CA LEU A 361 -12.50 -12.39 -6.13
C LEU A 361 -13.97 -11.94 -6.16
N THR A 362 -14.68 -12.27 -7.23
CA THR A 362 -16.10 -11.98 -7.38
C THR A 362 -16.95 -12.91 -6.51
N ALA A 363 -16.61 -14.20 -6.46
CA ALA A 363 -17.27 -15.18 -5.61
C ALA A 363 -17.04 -14.93 -4.11
N SER A 364 -15.83 -14.49 -3.73
CA SER A 364 -15.44 -14.28 -2.32
C SER A 364 -16.16 -13.10 -1.67
N LYS A 365 -16.72 -12.17 -2.43
CA LYS A 365 -17.55 -11.09 -1.88
C LYS A 365 -18.95 -11.57 -1.45
N GLY A 366 -19.16 -12.89 -1.47
CA GLY A 366 -20.48 -13.49 -1.53
C GLY A 366 -21.07 -13.18 -2.90
N LYS A 367 -21.86 -14.10 -3.45
CA LYS A 367 -22.96 -13.64 -4.29
C LYS A 367 -23.65 -12.59 -3.43
N LEU A 368 -23.64 -11.32 -3.84
CA LEU A 368 -24.71 -10.40 -3.47
C LEU A 368 -25.95 -11.08 -4.06
N ALA A 369 -26.48 -12.06 -3.32
CA ALA A 369 -27.73 -12.70 -3.67
C ALA A 369 -28.68 -11.52 -3.83
N PRO A 370 -29.37 -11.38 -4.98
CA PRO A 370 -30.29 -10.28 -5.19
C PRO A 370 -31.21 -10.24 -3.97
N GLY A 371 -30.93 -9.25 -3.13
CA GLY A 371 -31.46 -9.19 -1.79
C GLY A 371 -32.75 -8.43 -1.90
N ILE A 372 -33.82 -8.99 -1.38
CA ILE A 372 -35.01 -8.19 -1.16
C ILE A 372 -34.69 -7.29 0.03
N CYS A 373 -34.77 -5.98 -0.17
CA CYS A 373 -34.56 -5.03 0.90
C CYS A 373 -35.59 -5.29 2.01
N PRO A 374 -35.20 -5.51 3.27
CA PRO A 374 -36.18 -5.71 4.33
C PRO A 374 -37.03 -4.46 4.62
N VAL A 375 -36.54 -3.28 4.22
CA VAL A 375 -37.20 -1.98 4.45
C VAL A 375 -38.23 -1.68 3.36
N CYS A 376 -37.81 -1.64 2.10
CA CYS A 376 -38.70 -1.29 0.97
C CYS A 376 -39.27 -2.48 0.20
N ASN A 377 -38.81 -3.70 0.48
CA ASN A 377 -39.18 -4.92 -0.25
C ASN A 377 -38.81 -4.90 -1.76
N GLU A 378 -37.97 -3.96 -2.19
CA GLU A 378 -37.46 -3.93 -3.56
C GLU A 378 -36.36 -4.98 -3.74
N LYS A 379 -36.34 -5.60 -4.92
CA LYS A 379 -35.24 -6.49 -5.32
C LYS A 379 -34.02 -5.64 -5.65
N ILE A 380 -32.99 -5.74 -4.82
CA ILE A 380 -31.77 -4.96 -4.99
C ILE A 380 -30.81 -5.74 -5.88
N GLU A 381 -30.58 -5.19 -7.07
CA GLU A 381 -29.56 -5.68 -8.01
C GLU A 381 -28.15 -5.16 -7.68
N SER A 382 -28.07 -4.20 -6.76
CA SER A 382 -26.83 -3.55 -6.32
C SER A 382 -26.37 -4.01 -4.92
N ASP A 383 -25.41 -3.31 -4.32
CA ASP A 383 -24.94 -3.59 -2.96
C ASP A 383 -26.04 -3.26 -1.93
N ILE A 384 -26.57 -4.30 -1.26
CA ILE A 384 -27.54 -4.21 -0.16
C ILE A 384 -27.11 -3.19 0.89
N ARG A 385 -25.81 -3.05 1.16
CA ARG A 385 -25.30 -2.09 2.15
C ARG A 385 -25.51 -0.65 1.68
N SER A 386 -25.20 -0.34 0.42
CA SER A 386 -25.43 0.99 -0.13
C SER A 386 -26.91 1.34 -0.20
N HIS A 387 -27.77 0.37 -0.51
CA HIS A 387 -29.21 0.57 -0.53
C HIS A 387 -29.77 0.81 0.90
N MET A 388 -29.39 -0.03 1.87
CA MET A 388 -29.74 0.14 3.27
C MET A 388 -29.22 1.46 3.86
N GLY A 389 -28.02 1.88 3.48
CA GLY A 389 -27.49 3.20 3.84
C GLY A 389 -28.38 4.35 3.37
N GLY A 390 -29.01 4.22 2.19
CA GLY A 390 -30.01 5.18 1.71
C GLY A 390 -31.21 5.30 2.65
N HIS A 391 -31.80 4.16 3.05
CA HIS A 391 -32.92 4.14 4.00
C HIS A 391 -32.57 4.76 5.36
N ILE A 392 -31.40 4.42 5.91
CA ILE A 392 -30.93 4.96 7.19
C ILE A 392 -30.81 6.49 7.11
N LEU A 393 -30.25 7.00 6.02
CA LEU A 393 -30.09 8.45 5.84
C LEU A 393 -31.42 9.17 5.64
N ARG A 394 -32.32 8.63 4.81
CA ARG A 394 -33.66 9.22 4.63
C ARG A 394 -34.43 9.26 5.95
N ALA A 395 -34.37 8.18 6.74
CA ALA A 395 -34.94 8.14 8.08
C ALA A 395 -34.32 9.18 9.02
N ALA A 396 -32.98 9.31 9.03
CA ALA A 396 -32.27 10.31 9.83
C ALA A 396 -32.64 11.76 9.45
N HIS A 397 -32.91 12.02 8.17
CA HIS A 397 -33.31 13.34 7.64
C HIS A 397 -34.82 13.60 7.64
N GLN A 398 -35.63 12.69 8.19
CA GLN A 398 -37.10 12.79 8.18
C GLN A 398 -37.68 12.93 6.76
N VAL A 399 -36.99 12.38 5.76
CA VAL A 399 -37.54 12.29 4.41
C VAL A 399 -38.54 11.16 4.42
N PRO A 400 -39.85 11.43 4.24
CA PRO A 400 -40.85 10.37 4.25
C PRO A 400 -40.55 9.38 3.11
N GLU A 401 -40.37 8.11 3.48
CA GLU A 401 -40.24 7.02 2.53
C GLU A 401 -41.49 6.15 2.55
N THR A 402 -42.04 5.82 1.38
CA THR A 402 -43.03 4.76 1.23
C THR A 402 -42.33 3.41 1.30
N VAL A 403 -42.05 2.96 2.52
CA VAL A 403 -41.39 1.67 2.81
C VAL A 403 -42.30 0.80 3.66
N MET A 404 -42.20 -0.52 3.49
CA MET A 404 -43.05 -1.48 4.21
C MET A 404 -42.68 -1.55 5.70
N ASN A 405 -41.38 -1.43 6.01
CA ASN A 405 -40.85 -1.48 7.38
C ASN A 405 -39.92 -0.29 7.65
N PRO A 406 -40.46 0.88 8.02
CA PRO A 406 -39.64 2.06 8.32
C PRO A 406 -38.72 1.81 9.50
N ILE A 407 -37.46 2.24 9.38
CA ILE A 407 -36.46 2.14 10.45
C ILE A 407 -36.84 3.13 11.55
N SER A 408 -37.39 2.64 12.66
CA SER A 408 -37.88 3.47 13.77
C SER A 408 -36.90 3.63 14.94
N GLU A 409 -35.82 2.85 14.97
CA GLU A 409 -34.97 2.64 16.16
C GLU A 409 -33.88 3.71 16.42
N TYR A 410 -33.55 4.58 15.46
CA TYR A 410 -32.47 5.57 15.62
C TYR A 410 -32.97 6.90 16.21
N ALA A 411 -32.18 7.53 17.09
CA ALA A 411 -32.47 8.82 17.72
C ALA A 411 -32.60 9.95 16.70
N HIS A 412 -33.60 10.81 16.89
CA HIS A 412 -33.81 11.99 16.04
C HIS A 412 -34.22 13.21 16.88
N LEU A 413 -33.96 14.40 16.33
CA LEU A 413 -34.44 15.68 16.86
C LEU A 413 -35.98 15.65 16.90
N GLY A 414 -36.54 15.39 18.08
CA GLY A 414 -37.99 15.34 18.32
C GLY A 414 -38.51 14.04 18.94
N LYS A 415 -37.70 12.98 19.05
CA LYS A 415 -38.01 11.81 19.89
C LYS A 415 -36.90 11.60 20.91
N GLU A 416 -37.25 11.61 22.19
CA GLU A 416 -36.29 11.48 23.29
C GLU A 416 -35.71 10.05 23.40
N ASP A 417 -36.33 9.06 22.77
CA ASP A 417 -36.12 7.63 23.07
C ASP A 417 -35.37 6.80 21.99
N GLY A 418 -34.72 7.41 20.98
CA GLY A 418 -33.98 6.63 19.98
C GLY A 418 -32.50 6.44 20.33
N LEU A 419 -31.87 5.42 19.74
CA LEU A 419 -30.43 5.15 19.91
C LEU A 419 -29.60 6.04 18.98
N PRO A 420 -28.56 6.76 19.47
CA PRO A 420 -27.68 7.53 18.60
C PRO A 420 -27.00 6.58 17.60
N LEU A 421 -26.88 7.02 16.35
CA LEU A 421 -26.09 6.30 15.34
C LEU A 421 -24.63 6.26 15.80
N PRO A 422 -23.98 5.08 15.80
CA PRO A 422 -22.55 4.99 16.06
C PRO A 422 -21.75 5.91 15.13
N GLN A 423 -20.73 6.59 15.67
CA GLN A 423 -19.96 7.60 14.94
C GLN A 423 -19.28 7.04 13.68
N ASP A 424 -18.79 5.80 13.74
CA ASP A 424 -18.20 5.07 12.61
C ASP A 424 -19.22 4.77 11.50
N VAL A 425 -20.48 4.51 11.88
CA VAL A 425 -21.58 4.41 10.92
C VAL A 425 -21.79 5.78 10.29
N TYR A 426 -21.96 6.85 11.06
CA TYR A 426 -22.17 8.20 10.54
C TYR A 426 -21.09 8.64 9.53
N ASP A 427 -19.82 8.45 9.85
CA ASP A 427 -18.69 8.83 8.99
C ASP A 427 -18.60 7.95 7.72
N SER A 428 -19.07 6.70 7.77
CA SER A 428 -19.14 5.82 6.60
C SER A 428 -20.40 6.03 5.75
N VAL A 429 -21.48 6.60 6.30
CA VAL A 429 -22.69 6.96 5.55
C VAL A 429 -22.73 8.41 5.08
N ALA A 430 -21.75 9.26 5.45
CA ALA A 430 -21.66 10.64 4.97
C ALA A 430 -21.65 10.69 3.43
N LEU A 431 -22.76 11.18 2.86
CA LEU A 431 -22.92 11.27 1.41
C LEU A 431 -22.30 12.57 0.88
N THR A 432 -21.73 12.50 -0.31
CA THR A 432 -21.44 13.72 -1.06
C THR A 432 -22.75 14.35 -1.53
N ALA A 433 -22.78 15.67 -1.74
CA ALA A 433 -23.95 16.38 -2.26
C ALA A 433 -24.53 15.74 -3.55
N LEU A 434 -23.68 15.12 -4.37
CA LEU A 434 -24.10 14.37 -5.56
C LEU A 434 -24.94 13.13 -5.21
N LYS A 435 -24.54 12.39 -4.16
CA LYS A 435 -25.28 11.22 -3.68
C LYS A 435 -26.55 11.64 -2.93
N GLU A 436 -26.52 12.71 -2.15
CA GLU A 436 -27.72 13.27 -1.51
C GLU A 436 -28.80 13.62 -2.53
N SER A 437 -28.41 14.30 -3.62
CA SER A 437 -29.30 14.59 -4.75
C SER A 437 -29.88 13.33 -5.39
N LYS A 438 -29.05 12.30 -5.60
CA LYS A 438 -29.52 11.00 -6.14
C LYS A 438 -30.60 10.36 -5.28
N PHE A 439 -30.54 10.53 -3.96
CA PHE A 439 -31.51 9.99 -3.03
C PHE A 439 -32.65 10.96 -2.69
N SER A 440 -32.74 12.14 -3.33
CA SER A 440 -33.75 13.16 -3.00
C SER A 440 -33.68 13.62 -1.53
N ILE A 441 -32.48 13.61 -0.95
CA ILE A 441 -32.24 14.12 0.40
C ILE A 441 -32.11 15.64 0.31
N PRO A 442 -32.93 16.43 1.03
CA PRO A 442 -32.79 17.88 1.06
C PRO A 442 -31.38 18.27 1.55
N HIS A 443 -30.73 19.20 0.86
CA HIS A 443 -29.40 19.69 1.26
C HIS A 443 -29.46 20.31 2.66
N CYS A 444 -28.95 19.61 3.67
CA CYS A 444 -28.77 20.17 5.01
C CYS A 444 -27.42 20.91 5.04
N PRO A 445 -27.36 22.20 5.46
CA PRO A 445 -26.08 22.83 5.73
C PRO A 445 -25.32 22.03 6.79
N SER A 446 -23.99 21.90 6.61
CA SER A 446 -23.10 21.12 7.49
C SER A 446 -23.39 21.42 8.96
N PHE A 447 -23.83 20.37 9.67
CA PHE A 447 -24.37 20.45 11.02
C PHE A 447 -23.25 20.64 12.04
N THR A 448 -23.10 21.83 12.63
CA THR A 448 -22.13 22.12 13.71
C THR A 448 -22.64 21.74 15.11
N LYS A 449 -23.88 21.24 15.25
CA LYS A 449 -24.56 21.13 16.55
C LYS A 449 -24.56 19.75 17.21
N ILE A 450 -24.15 18.67 16.55
CA ILE A 450 -24.14 17.33 17.18
C ILE A 450 -23.05 17.25 18.28
N GLN A 451 -21.89 17.89 18.07
CA GLN A 451 -20.86 18.03 19.12
C GLN A 451 -21.32 18.83 20.35
N GLN A 452 -22.40 19.63 20.24
CA GLN A 452 -22.95 20.35 21.41
C GLN A 452 -23.85 19.47 22.28
N LYS A 453 -24.39 18.36 21.76
CA LYS A 453 -25.24 17.45 22.55
C LYS A 453 -24.40 16.44 23.35
N GLU A 454 -23.22 16.05 22.86
CA GLU A 454 -22.32 15.14 23.57
C GLU A 454 -21.49 15.81 24.68
N ASN A 455 -21.35 17.14 24.68
CA ASN A 455 -20.56 17.88 25.68
C ASN A 455 -21.36 18.44 26.87
N ILE A 456 -22.68 18.22 26.93
CA ILE A 456 -23.48 18.59 28.10
C ILE A 456 -23.60 17.36 28.99
N ARG A 457 -22.67 17.22 29.96
CA ARG A 457 -22.89 16.32 31.11
C ARG A 457 -24.22 16.70 31.77
N PRO A 458 -25.09 15.73 32.15
CA PRO A 458 -26.24 16.02 32.99
C PRO A 458 -25.76 16.67 34.29
N ALA A 459 -26.07 17.94 34.49
CA ALA A 459 -25.87 18.59 35.77
C ALA A 459 -26.92 18.06 36.75
N GLY A 460 -26.50 17.16 37.63
CA GLY A 460 -27.24 16.84 38.86
C GLY A 460 -27.85 15.44 38.93
N VAL A 461 -27.02 14.43 39.24
CA VAL A 461 -27.47 13.18 39.86
C VAL A 461 -27.11 13.22 41.35
N HIS A 462 -27.78 14.08 42.10
CA HIS A 462 -27.80 14.02 43.58
C HIS A 462 -29.00 14.80 44.10
N ALA A 463 -30.20 14.23 44.00
CA ALA A 463 -31.32 14.38 44.95
C ALA A 463 -32.62 13.83 44.35
N LEU A 464 -32.91 12.55 44.57
CA LEU A 464 -34.28 12.15 44.81
C LEU A 464 -34.30 11.16 45.98
N LYS A 465 -34.83 11.67 47.09
CA LYS A 465 -34.87 11.09 48.42
C LYS A 465 -36.26 10.52 48.65
N ARG A 466 -36.30 9.28 49.15
CA ARG A 466 -37.38 8.64 49.93
C ARG A 466 -38.81 8.74 49.39
N TRP A 467 -39.30 7.62 48.89
CA TRP A 467 -40.62 7.12 49.31
C TRP A 467 -40.43 5.80 50.05
N SER A 468 -40.81 5.84 51.31
CA SER A 468 -40.90 4.70 52.22
C SER A 468 -42.36 4.64 52.64
N ASP A 469 -43.11 3.67 52.12
CA ASP A 469 -44.40 3.28 52.66
C ASP A 469 -44.35 1.81 53.08
N THR A 470 -44.22 1.68 54.39
CA THR A 470 -44.50 0.53 55.25
C THR A 470 -45.94 0.05 55.09
N CYS A 471 -46.13 -1.23 54.76
CA CYS A 471 -47.39 -1.93 55.04
C CYS A 471 -47.34 -2.58 56.44
N PRO A 472 -48.39 -2.45 57.26
CA PRO A 472 -48.45 -3.09 58.58
C PRO A 472 -49.07 -4.50 58.49
N THR A 473 -48.35 -5.50 59.00
CA THR A 473 -48.90 -6.82 59.35
C THR A 473 -49.47 -6.78 60.78
N PRO A 474 -50.70 -7.26 61.02
CA PRO A 474 -51.23 -7.38 62.37
C PRO A 474 -50.77 -8.67 63.06
N VAL A 475 -50.59 -8.53 64.36
CA VAL A 475 -50.27 -9.54 65.37
C VAL A 475 -51.42 -10.54 65.53
N ALA A 476 -51.10 -11.83 65.60
CA ALA A 476 -51.92 -12.82 66.32
C ALA A 476 -51.01 -13.78 67.09
N ALA A 477 -51.21 -13.81 68.41
CA ALA A 477 -50.54 -14.66 69.37
C ALA A 477 -51.31 -15.96 69.59
N THR A 478 -50.63 -17.11 69.73
CA THR A 478 -51.10 -18.29 70.50
C THR A 478 -49.89 -19.19 70.79
N LEU A 479 -49.32 -19.17 72.00
CA LEU A 479 -49.58 -20.06 73.15
C LEU A 479 -49.17 -21.55 72.97
N HIS A 480 -48.29 -21.97 73.90
CA HIS A 480 -47.77 -23.31 74.17
C HIS A 480 -48.80 -24.45 74.14
N ALA A 481 -48.38 -25.63 73.66
CA ALA A 481 -48.78 -26.91 74.26
C ALA A 481 -47.71 -28.00 74.06
N LYS A 482 -47.46 -28.71 75.17
CA LYS A 482 -46.49 -29.78 75.41
C LYS A 482 -47.28 -31.10 75.55
N ARG A 483 -46.92 -32.15 74.81
CA ARG A 483 -47.23 -33.60 75.00
C ARG A 483 -46.58 -34.31 73.78
N GLY A 484 -45.74 -35.33 73.84
CA GLY A 484 -45.54 -36.37 74.84
C GLY A 484 -46.41 -37.59 74.52
N ARG A 485 -45.94 -38.53 73.68
CA ARG A 485 -45.92 -39.99 73.95
C ARG A 485 -45.40 -40.84 72.78
N LEU A 486 -44.61 -41.83 73.18
CA LEU A 486 -44.26 -43.08 72.51
C LEU A 486 -45.50 -43.91 72.12
N SER A 487 -45.41 -44.67 71.02
CA SER A 487 -45.44 -46.16 70.98
C SER A 487 -46.02 -46.68 69.65
N ASN A 488 -45.17 -47.26 68.80
CA ASN A 488 -45.16 -48.69 68.46
C ASN A 488 -43.87 -49.04 67.72
#